data_AF-R1GHV1-F1
#
_entry.id   AF-R1GHV1-F1
#
_cell.length_a   1.000
_cell.length_b   1.000
_cell.length_c   1.000
_cell.angle_alpha   90.00
_cell.angle_beta   90.00
_cell.angle_gamma   90.00
#
_symmetry.space_group_name_H-M   'P 1'
#
loop_
_entity.id
_entity.type
_entity.pdbx_description
1 polymer ?
#
loop_
_entity_poly.entity_id
_entity_poly.type
_entity_poly.pdbx_seq_one_letter_code
_entity_poly.pdbx_strand_id
1 'polypeptide(L)' 'MPSDSSWYQQQYDGATCDKYLCPGTLSCVHFPHHCPCAFPSVEDKVELGEGIAICASKGGYKEGETFRKIELARKGLL' A
#
# COMPACT_ATOMS: atom_id res chain seq x y z
N MET A 1 8.91 4.41 -19.75
CA MET A 1 7.54 4.90 -19.94
C MET A 1 7.36 6.10 -19.02
N PRO A 2 7.10 7.30 -19.54
CA PRO A 2 6.85 8.45 -18.69
C PRO A 2 5.59 8.21 -17.85
N SER A 3 5.55 8.79 -16.64
CA SER A 3 4.42 8.69 -15.71
C SER A 3 3.23 9.50 -16.24
N ASP A 4 2.59 9.01 -17.30
CA ASP A 4 1.43 9.64 -17.89
C ASP A 4 0.21 9.33 -17.02
N SER A 5 -0.22 10.33 -16.24
CA SER A 5 -1.42 10.22 -15.38
C SER A 5 -2.68 9.89 -16.17
N SER A 6 -2.68 10.15 -17.48
CA SER A 6 -3.74 9.85 -18.44
C SER A 6 -4.04 8.35 -18.54
N TRP A 7 -3.01 7.50 -18.57
CA TRP A 7 -3.19 6.04 -18.59
C TRP A 7 -3.81 5.55 -17.28
N TYR A 8 -3.35 6.06 -16.14
CA TYR A 8 -3.88 5.69 -14.83
C TYR A 8 -5.34 6.10 -14.68
N GLN A 9 -5.72 7.31 -15.11
CA GLN A 9 -7.11 7.78 -15.09
C GLN A 9 -8.04 6.88 -15.90
N GLN A 10 -7.63 6.52 -17.13
CA GLN A 10 -8.42 5.62 -17.99
C GLN A 10 -8.60 4.24 -17.35
N GLN A 11 -7.57 3.71 -16.71
CA GLN A 11 -7.62 2.40 -16.04
C GLN A 11 -8.47 2.44 -14.76
N TYR A 12 -8.41 3.55 -14.01
CA TYR A 12 -9.23 3.77 -12.81
C TYR A 12 -10.71 3.92 -13.16
N ASP A 13 -11.04 4.74 -14.17
CA ASP A 13 -12.41 4.95 -14.63
C ASP A 13 -13.02 3.70 -15.29
N GLY A 14 -12.19 2.89 -15.94
CA GLY A 14 -12.60 1.61 -16.55
C GLY A 14 -12.77 0.46 -15.55
N ALA A 15 -12.28 0.60 -14.31
CA ALA A 15 -12.36 -0.45 -13.31
C ALA A 15 -13.76 -0.52 -12.69
N THR A 16 -14.51 -1.57 -13.01
CA THR A 16 -15.83 -1.84 -12.45
C THR A 16 -15.69 -2.53 -11.10
N CYS A 17 -16.00 -1.80 -10.03
CA CYS A 17 -15.68 -2.20 -8.67
C CYS A 17 -16.79 -1.73 -7.71
N ASP A 18 -17.51 -2.65 -7.06
CA ASP A 18 -18.70 -2.31 -6.27
C ASP A 18 -18.41 -1.63 -4.91
N LYS A 19 -17.20 -1.80 -4.37
CA LYS A 19 -16.88 -1.45 -2.98
C LYS A 19 -15.72 -0.46 -2.88
N TYR A 20 -14.50 -0.96 -3.04
CA TYR A 20 -13.30 -0.14 -2.93
C TYR A 20 -12.27 -0.55 -3.97
N LEU A 21 -11.83 0.42 -4.76
CA LEU A 21 -10.76 0.26 -5.73
C LEU A 21 -9.44 0.74 -5.11
N CYS A 22 -8.47 -0.16 -4.99
CA CYS A 22 -7.16 0.18 -4.43
C CYS A 22 -6.37 1.06 -5.41
N PRO A 23 -6.01 2.31 -5.08
CA PRO A 23 -5.33 3.21 -6.02
C PRO A 23 -3.90 2.75 -6.37
N GLY A 24 -3.24 2.00 -5.50
CA GLY A 24 -1.88 1.50 -5.77
C GLY A 24 -1.82 0.27 -6.69
N THR A 25 -2.90 -0.51 -6.77
CA THR A 25 -2.90 -1.82 -7.44
C THR A 25 -4.09 -2.05 -8.36
N LEU A 26 -5.02 -1.09 -8.44
CA LEU A 26 -6.28 -1.17 -9.18
C LEU A 26 -7.07 -2.47 -8.89
N SER A 27 -6.91 -2.99 -7.68
CA SER A 27 -7.54 -4.22 -7.21
C SER A 27 -8.86 -3.91 -6.50
N CYS A 28 -9.87 -4.74 -6.73
CA CYS A 28 -11.17 -4.62 -6.09
C CYS A 28 -11.20 -5.35 -4.74
N VAL A 29 -11.45 -4.61 -3.66
CA VAL A 29 -11.52 -5.15 -2.30
C VAL A 29 -12.73 -4.62 -1.54
N HIS A 30 -13.07 -5.29 -0.43
CA HIS A 30 -14.16 -4.85 0.45
C HIS A 30 -13.79 -3.68 1.36
N PHE A 31 -12.52 -3.59 1.77
CA PHE A 31 -12.06 -2.59 2.72
C PHE A 31 -10.64 -2.10 2.37
N PRO A 32 -10.28 -0.85 2.69
CA PRO A 32 -8.96 -0.29 2.37
C PRO A 32 -7.79 -1.11 2.96
N HIS A 33 -7.98 -1.68 4.16
CA HIS A 33 -6.97 -2.53 4.80
C HIS A 33 -6.75 -3.86 4.08
N HIS A 34 -7.63 -4.30 3.18
CA HIS A 34 -7.46 -5.52 2.40
C HIS A 34 -6.70 -5.32 1.09
N CYS A 35 -6.32 -4.08 0.75
CA CYS A 35 -5.54 -3.84 -0.46
C CYS A 35 -4.23 -4.65 -0.46
N PRO A 36 -3.89 -5.32 -1.57
CA PRO A 36 -2.57 -5.92 -1.76
C PRO A 36 -1.55 -4.81 -2.05
N CYS A 37 -0.29 -5.04 -1.67
CA CYS A 37 0.82 -4.18 -2.08
C CYS A 37 1.19 -4.44 -3.54
N ALA A 38 1.69 -3.41 -4.23
CA ALA A 38 2.03 -3.49 -5.65
C ALA A 38 3.19 -4.45 -5.90
N PHE A 39 4.14 -4.52 -4.97
CA PHE A 39 5.34 -5.34 -5.06
C PHE A 39 5.55 -6.19 -3.80
N PRO A 40 4.74 -7.25 -3.58
CA PRO A 40 4.79 -8.06 -2.36
C PRO A 40 6.15 -8.77 -2.13
N SER A 41 6.97 -8.88 -3.17
CA SER A 41 8.33 -9.40 -3.06
C SER A 41 9.26 -8.47 -2.29
N VAL A 42 9.10 -7.15 -2.44
CA VAL A 42 10.00 -6.10 -1.89
C VAL A 42 9.30 -5.11 -0.96
N GLU A 43 8.00 -5.23 -0.76
CA GLU A 43 7.20 -4.42 0.15
C GLU A 43 6.56 -5.31 1.22
N ASP A 44 6.52 -4.81 2.44
CA ASP A 44 5.74 -5.37 3.54
C ASP A 44 4.49 -4.52 3.78
N LYS A 45 3.38 -5.23 3.97
CA LYS A 45 2.11 -4.62 4.35
C LYS A 45 2.08 -4.44 5.87
N VAL A 46 1.87 -3.21 6.32
CA VAL A 46 1.84 -2.87 7.74
C VAL A 46 0.56 -2.12 8.08
N GLU A 47 -0.13 -2.56 9.13
CA GLU A 47 -1.36 -1.94 9.61
C GLU A 47 -1.01 -0.86 10.65
N LEU A 48 -1.30 0.40 10.32
CA LEU A 48 -0.93 1.55 11.14
C LEU A 48 -1.88 1.80 12.34
N GLY A 49 -2.88 0.94 12.51
CA GLY A 49 -4.03 1.24 13.36
C GLY A 49 -5.03 2.10 12.57
N GLU A 50 -6.27 2.19 13.06
CA GLU A 50 -7.35 2.96 12.41
C GLU A 50 -7.82 2.41 11.05
N GLY A 51 -7.57 1.14 10.75
CA GLY A 51 -8.01 0.50 9.51
C GLY A 51 -7.25 0.94 8.26
N ILE A 52 -6.10 1.62 8.45
CA ILE A 52 -5.19 2.03 7.39
C ILE A 52 -4.04 1.03 7.30
N ALA A 53 -3.82 0.48 6.12
CA ALA A 53 -2.65 -0.33 5.80
C ALA A 53 -1.74 0.44 4.84
N ILE A 54 -0.43 0.44 5.11
CA ILE A 54 0.57 0.98 4.20
C ILE A 54 1.43 -0.15 3.64
N CYS A 55 1.89 0.05 2.40
CA CYS A 55 2.93 -0.77 1.80
C CYS A 55 4.24 -0.03 1.98
N ALA A 56 5.11 -0.58 2.80
CA ALA A 56 6.41 -0.01 3.07
C ALA A 56 7.48 -0.92 2.47
N SER A 57 8.50 -0.34 1.87
CA SER A 57 9.61 -1.13 1.33
C SER A 57 10.24 -1.97 2.45
N LYS A 58 10.57 -3.21 2.13
CA LYS A 58 11.42 -4.10 2.93
C LYS A 58 12.83 -3.55 3.14
N GLY A 59 13.17 -2.38 2.55
CA GLY A 59 14.47 -1.71 2.44
C GLY A 59 15.23 -1.41 3.75
N GLY A 60 15.28 -2.37 4.65
CA GLY A 60 16.20 -2.47 5.77
C GLY A 60 17.12 -3.68 5.58
N TYR A 61 18.24 -3.66 6.26
CA TYR A 61 19.28 -4.70 6.21
C TYR A 61 18.78 -6.05 6.77
N LYS A 62 17.61 -6.07 7.43
CA LYS A 62 17.00 -7.24 8.10
C LYS A 62 15.48 -7.27 7.94
N GLU A 63 14.92 -8.47 7.83
CA GLU A 63 13.48 -8.74 7.90
C GLU A 63 12.87 -8.12 9.17
N GLY A 64 11.73 -7.44 9.02
CA GLY A 64 11.00 -6.82 10.14
C GLY A 64 11.56 -5.48 10.64
N GLU A 65 12.66 -4.96 10.07
CA GLU A 65 13.18 -3.63 10.43
C GLU A 65 12.19 -2.52 10.10
N THR A 66 11.51 -2.63 8.95
CA THR A 66 10.48 -1.68 8.53
C THR A 66 9.31 -1.62 9.51
N PHE A 67 8.84 -2.77 10.00
CA PHE A 67 7.79 -2.83 11.01
C PHE A 67 8.23 -2.16 12.32
N ARG A 68 9.47 -2.41 12.73
CA ARG A 68 10.07 -1.83 13.94
C ARG A 68 10.24 -0.31 13.82
N LYS A 69 10.66 0.21 12.66
CA LYS A 69 10.71 1.65 12.38
C LYS A 69 9.32 2.28 12.41
N ILE A 70 8.31 1.62 11.84
CA ILE A 70 6.92 2.09 11.87
C ILE A 70 6.40 2.13 13.31
N GLU A 71 6.72 1.13 14.12
CA GLU A 71 6.33 1.09 15.53
C GLU A 71 7.04 2.16 16.36
N LEU A 72 8.33 2.40 16.13
CA LEU A 72 9.09 3.50 16.75
C LEU A 72 8.54 4.87 16.33
N ALA A 73 8.19 5.03 15.04
CA ALA A 73 7.56 6.24 14.52
C ALA A 73 6.21 6.51 15.20
N ARG A 74 5.38 5.47 15.37
CA ARG A 74 4.10 5.58 16.09
C ARG A 74 4.30 6.01 17.55
N LYS A 75 5.39 5.58 18.19
CA LYS A 75 5.75 5.93 19.57
C LYS A 75 6.52 7.26 19.68
N GLY A 76 6.85 7.93 18.56
CA GLY A 76 7.63 9.16 18.55
C GLY A 76 9.11 8.99 18.93
N LEU A 77 9.67 7.80 18.74
CA LEU A 77 11.03 7.40 19.17
C LEU A 77 11.99 7.20 17.99
N LEU A 78 11.83 7.98 16.91
CA LEU A 78 12.72 7.97 15.73
C LEU A 78 13.97 8.82 15.94
#